data_AF-A0A3B8PNZ3-F1
#
_entry.id   AF-A0A3B8PNZ3-F1
#
_cell.length_a   1.000
_cell.length_b   1.000
_cell.length_c   1.000
_cell.angle_alpha   90.00
_cell.angle_beta   90.00
_cell.angle_gamma   90.00
#
_symmetry.space_group_name_H-M   'P 1'
#
loop_
_entity.id
_entity.type
_entity.pdbx_description
1 polymer ?
#
loop_
_entity_poly.entity_id
_entity_poly.type
_entity_poly.pdbx_seq_one_letter_code
_entity_poly.pdbx_strand_id
1 'polypeptide(L)'
;MSNPLAEIRTLDDLRNFVRNTLCDKENLLAEITSMTQRALSRRGRHCGLQFSVQGPRNVRLGAIWESDHNQIYFYDARGNRYLKLPLPHRIEIDSLAGAC
;
A
#
# COMPACT_ATOMS: atom_id res chain seq x y z
N MET A 1 -1.85 12.71 20.34
CA MET A 1 -2.23 11.53 19.54
C MET A 1 -1.59 11.71 18.17
N SER A 2 -0.56 10.94 17.84
CA SER A 2 0.11 10.99 16.54
C SER A 2 -0.85 10.49 15.45
N ASN A 3 -0.97 11.24 14.35
CA ASN A 3 -1.68 10.77 13.17
C ASN A 3 -0.68 9.95 12.33
N PRO A 4 -0.79 8.62 12.25
CA PRO A 4 0.20 7.79 11.54
C PRO A 4 0.33 8.17 10.06
N LEU A 5 -0.74 8.71 9.44
CA LEU A 5 -0.68 9.22 8.07
C LEU A 5 0.25 10.45 7.93
N ALA A 6 0.38 11.24 9.00
CA ALA A 6 1.24 12.42 9.01
C ALA A 6 2.73 12.06 9.12
N GLU A 7 3.08 10.84 9.50
CA GLU A 7 4.47 10.37 9.60
C GLU A 7 4.98 9.79 8.28
N ILE A 8 4.09 9.45 7.35
CA ILE A 8 4.46 8.91 6.04
C ILE A 8 5.20 10.00 5.24
N ARG A 9 6.49 9.79 5.01
CA ARG A 9 7.36 10.68 4.23
C ARG A 9 8.03 9.96 3.07
N THR A 10 8.22 8.65 3.19
CA THR A 10 8.95 7.82 2.23
C THR A 10 8.10 6.65 1.74
N LEU A 11 8.55 6.00 0.65
CA LEU A 11 7.94 4.76 0.17
C LEU A 11 8.02 3.63 1.20
N ASP A 12 9.07 3.60 2.01
CA ASP A 12 9.21 2.61 3.09
C ASP A 12 8.19 2.84 4.21
N ASP A 13 7.95 4.10 4.59
CA ASP A 13 6.89 4.44 5.56
C ASP A 13 5.51 4.04 5.04
N LEU A 14 5.24 4.36 3.77
CA LEU A 14 4.00 3.97 3.09
C LEU A 14 3.84 2.46 3.09
N ARG A 15 4.90 1.72 2.74
CA ARG A 15 4.91 0.26 2.71
C ARG A 15 4.61 -0.32 4.09
N ASN A 16 5.25 0.18 5.14
CA ASN A 16 5.03 -0.27 6.51
C ASN A 16 3.60 0.03 6.98
N PHE A 17 3.11 1.24 6.71
CA PHE A 17 1.74 1.63 7.05
C PHE A 17 0.70 0.75 6.34
N VAL A 18 0.87 0.52 5.03
CA VAL A 18 -0.03 -0.34 4.25
C VAL A 18 0.00 -1.78 4.76
N ARG A 19 1.19 -2.33 5.03
CA ARG A 19 1.34 -3.69 5.58
C ARG A 19 0.57 -3.85 6.87
N ASN A 20 0.77 -2.94 7.82
CA ASN A 20 0.11 -3.00 9.13
C ASN A 20 -1.42 -2.88 8.97
N THR A 21 -1.88 -1.91 8.17
CA THR A 21 -3.31 -1.71 7.90
C THR A 21 -3.98 -2.94 7.27
N LEU A 22 -3.30 -3.62 6.35
CA LEU A 22 -3.79 -4.85 5.74
C LEU A 22 -3.76 -6.02 6.73
N CYS A 23 -2.70 -6.15 7.52
CA CYS A 23 -2.60 -7.22 8.51
C CYS A 23 -3.68 -7.07 9.60
N ASP A 24 -3.89 -5.85 10.11
CA ASP A 24 -4.91 -5.54 11.10
C ASP A 24 -6.33 -5.88 10.61
N LYS A 25 -6.59 -5.70 9.30
CA LYS A 25 -7.91 -5.96 8.70
C LYS A 25 -8.36 -7.42 8.85
N GLU A 26 -7.44 -8.38 8.78
CA GLU A 26 -7.74 -9.82 8.86
C GLU A 26 -7.05 -10.50 10.07
N ASN A 27 -6.59 -9.71 11.05
CA ASN A 27 -5.83 -10.18 12.22
C ASN A 27 -4.63 -11.08 11.83
N LEU A 28 -3.91 -10.69 10.79
CA LEU A 28 -2.70 -11.37 10.34
C LEU A 28 -1.50 -10.92 11.18
N LEU A 29 -0.58 -11.85 11.44
CA LEU A 29 0.70 -11.52 12.07
C LEU A 29 1.62 -10.86 11.05
N ALA A 30 1.81 -9.55 11.20
CA ALA A 30 2.64 -8.74 10.32
C ALA A 30 4.12 -9.14 10.32
N GLU A 31 4.59 -9.99 11.23
CA GLU A 31 5.99 -10.46 11.26
C GLU A 31 6.25 -11.61 10.27
N ILE A 32 5.25 -12.48 10.08
CA ILE A 32 5.37 -13.70 9.26
C ILE A 32 4.68 -13.58 7.90
N THR A 33 3.85 -12.56 7.73
CA THR A 33 3.05 -12.37 6.52
C THR A 33 3.90 -11.74 5.42
N SER A 34 4.04 -12.34 4.25
CA SER A 34 4.77 -11.69 3.15
C SER A 34 3.91 -10.62 2.47
N MET A 35 4.56 -9.52 2.04
CA MET A 35 3.91 -8.50 1.23
C MET A 35 4.71 -8.29 -0.05
N THR A 36 4.03 -8.31 -1.19
CA THR A 36 4.60 -7.98 -2.49
C THR A 36 4.16 -6.59 -2.91
N GLN A 37 5.01 -5.88 -3.65
CA GLN A 37 4.71 -4.58 -4.23
C GLN A 37 5.00 -4.57 -5.73
N ARG A 38 4.21 -3.81 -6.49
CA ARG A 38 4.37 -3.65 -7.94
C ARG A 38 4.15 -2.19 -8.33
N ALA A 39 5.04 -1.64 -9.15
CA ALA A 39 4.86 -0.32 -9.73
C ALA A 39 3.70 -0.31 -10.72
N LEU A 40 2.87 0.73 -10.62
CA LEU A 40 1.79 1.00 -11.56
C LEU A 40 2.24 2.10 -12.52
N SER A 41 2.01 1.88 -13.81
CA SER A 41 2.31 2.86 -14.85
C SER A 41 1.09 3.10 -15.72
N ARG A 42 0.80 4.37 -16.01
CA ARG A 42 -0.29 4.80 -16.89
C ARG A 42 0.29 5.68 -17.99
N ARG A 43 0.09 5.29 -19.26
CA ARG A 43 0.63 5.98 -20.44
C ARG A 43 2.16 6.19 -20.35
N GLY A 44 2.89 5.17 -19.90
CA GLY A 44 4.35 5.21 -19.77
C GLY A 44 4.89 5.98 -18.56
N ARG A 45 4.04 6.60 -17.72
CA ARG A 45 4.46 7.29 -16.49
C ARG A 45 4.13 6.46 -15.27
N HIS A 46 5.06 6.34 -14.34
CA HIS A 46 4.77 5.75 -13.03
C HIS A 46 3.70 6.60 -12.31
N CYS A 47 2.65 5.96 -11.84
CA CYS A 47 1.47 6.62 -11.27
C CYS A 47 1.04 6.04 -9.92
N GLY A 48 1.85 5.17 -9.32
CA GLY A 48 1.56 4.59 -8.02
C GLY A 48 2.17 3.21 -7.77
N LEU A 49 1.69 2.59 -6.69
CA LEU A 49 2.10 1.27 -6.24
C LEU A 49 0.87 0.41 -5.93
N GLN A 50 0.95 -0.85 -6.32
CA GLN A 50 0.06 -1.90 -5.83
C GLN A 50 0.78 -2.72 -4.77
N PHE A 51 0.14 -2.92 -3.63
CA PHE A 51 0.58 -3.79 -2.55
C PHE A 51 -0.35 -4.99 -2.48
N SER A 52 0.19 -6.15 -2.13
CA SER A 52 -0.60 -7.36 -1.89
C SER A 52 -0.02 -8.15 -0.73
N VAL A 53 -0.90 -8.51 0.20
CA VAL A 53 -0.62 -9.36 1.34
C VAL A 53 -1.29 -10.69 1.12
N GLN A 54 -0.54 -11.78 1.28
CA GLN A 54 -1.07 -13.14 1.23
C GLN A 54 -1.11 -13.74 2.63
N GLY A 55 -2.31 -13.97 3.13
CA GLY A 55 -2.56 -14.64 4.38
C GLY A 55 -2.67 -16.16 4.21
N PRO A 56 -2.73 -16.90 5.33
CA PRO A 56 -3.05 -18.32 5.32
C PRO A 56 -4.45 -18.55 4.72
N ARG A 57 -4.68 -19.74 4.13
CA ARG A 57 -5.96 -20.13 3.51
C ARG A 57 -6.37 -19.30 2.28
N ASN A 58 -5.40 -18.89 1.45
CA ASN A 58 -5.61 -18.15 0.20
C ASN A 58 -6.27 -16.76 0.37
N VAL A 59 -6.24 -16.18 1.57
CA VAL A 59 -6.67 -14.79 1.78
C VAL A 59 -5.69 -13.86 1.05
N ARG A 60 -6.21 -13.00 0.18
CA ARG A 60 -5.41 -11.99 -0.53
C ARG A 60 -6.00 -10.62 -0.28
N LEU A 61 -5.26 -9.78 0.41
CA LEU A 61 -5.64 -8.38 0.63
C LEU A 61 -4.78 -7.49 -0.26
N GLY A 62 -5.34 -6.36 -0.68
CA GLY A 62 -4.67 -5.46 -1.59
C GLY A 62 -4.78 -4.01 -1.16
N ALA A 63 -3.78 -3.22 -1.51
CA ALA A 63 -3.87 -1.77 -1.46
C ALA A 63 -3.28 -1.17 -2.74
N ILE A 64 -3.80 -0.02 -3.15
CA ILE A 64 -3.28 0.77 -4.26
C ILE A 64 -3.00 2.16 -3.73
N TRP A 65 -1.76 2.60 -3.79
CA TRP A 65 -1.42 4.02 -3.70
C TRP A 65 -1.38 4.61 -5.10
N GLU A 66 -2.12 5.69 -5.29
CA GLU A 66 -2.18 6.46 -6.53
C GLU A 66 -1.51 7.82 -6.28
N SER A 67 -0.51 8.14 -7.10
CA SER A 67 0.40 9.25 -6.82
C SER A 67 -0.09 10.60 -7.32
N ASP A 68 -1.00 10.65 -8.31
CA ASP A 68 -1.44 11.92 -8.90
C ASP A 68 -2.37 12.66 -7.92
N HIS A 69 -3.27 11.95 -7.23
CA HIS A 69 -4.12 12.49 -6.17
C HIS A 69 -3.56 12.21 -4.77
N ASN A 70 -2.48 11.44 -4.66
CA ASN A 70 -1.82 11.06 -3.42
C ASN A 70 -2.77 10.34 -2.45
N GLN A 71 -3.43 9.28 -2.94
CA GLN A 71 -4.48 8.55 -2.22
C GLN A 71 -4.17 7.07 -2.13
N ILE A 72 -4.49 6.47 -0.98
CA ILE A 72 -4.42 5.03 -0.77
C ILE A 72 -5.84 4.47 -0.79
N TYR A 73 -6.02 3.37 -1.52
CA TYR A 73 -7.24 2.59 -1.59
C TYR A 73 -6.96 1.18 -1.09
N PHE A 74 -7.73 0.71 -0.11
CA PHE A 74 -7.59 -0.64 0.44
C PHE A 74 -8.75 -1.53 0.01
N TYR A 75 -8.42 -2.77 -0.31
CA TYR A 75 -9.33 -3.79 -0.83
C TYR A 75 -9.29 -5.03 0.07
N ASP A 76 -10.48 -5.56 0.37
CA ASP A 76 -10.63 -6.80 1.13
C ASP A 76 -10.38 -8.03 0.25
N ALA A 77 -10.46 -9.22 0.84
CA ALA A 77 -10.27 -10.48 0.13
C ALA A 77 -11.33 -10.78 -0.93
N ARG A 78 -12.43 -10.02 -0.95
CA ARG A 78 -13.50 -10.11 -1.94
C ARG A 78 -13.33 -9.08 -3.06
N GLY A 79 -12.29 -8.24 -3.00
CA GLY A 79 -12.03 -7.17 -3.96
C GLY A 79 -12.87 -5.91 -3.71
N ASN A 80 -13.58 -5.82 -2.58
CA ASN A 80 -14.33 -4.62 -2.24
C ASN A 80 -13.39 -3.58 -1.64
N ARG A 81 -13.50 -2.34 -2.12
CA ARG A 81 -12.81 -1.23 -1.49
C ARG A 81 -13.47 -0.91 -0.15
N TYR A 82 -12.76 -1.09 0.95
CA TYR A 82 -13.28 -0.84 2.30
C TYR A 82 -12.72 0.43 2.95
N LEU A 83 -11.59 0.95 2.46
CA LEU A 83 -10.96 2.14 3.03
C LEU A 83 -10.30 2.99 1.95
N LYS A 84 -10.37 4.30 2.13
CA LYS A 84 -9.73 5.31 1.29
C LYS A 84 -9.09 6.37 2.19
N LEU A 85 -7.79 6.59 2.06
CA LEU A 85 -7.05 7.55 2.88
C LEU A 85 -6.24 8.50 1.98
N PRO A 86 -6.40 9.83 2.12
CA PRO A 86 -5.48 10.78 1.52
C PRO A 86 -4.16 10.80 2.30
N LEU A 87 -3.04 10.87 1.59
CA LEU A 87 -1.75 11.13 2.20
C LEU A 87 -1.54 12.64 2.36
N PRO A 88 -1.19 13.12 3.56
CA PRO A 88 -1.00 14.55 3.80
C PRO A 88 0.27 15.12 3.16
N HIS A 89 1.24 14.26 2.79
CA HIS A 89 2.51 14.65 2.18
C HIS A 89 2.75 13.83 0.93
N ARG A 90 3.30 14.46 -0.10
CA ARG A 90 3.62 13.79 -1.36
C ARG A 90 4.89 12.96 -1.19
N ILE A 91 4.89 11.75 -1.77
CA ILE A 91 6.05 10.85 -1.80
C ILE A 91 6.61 10.82 -3.22
N GLU A 92 7.93 10.88 -3.35
CA GLU A 92 8.62 10.79 -4.65
C GLU A 92 8.69 9.33 -5.14
N ILE A 93 8.54 9.14 -6.45
CA ILE A 93 8.40 7.83 -7.11
C ILE A 93 9.72 7.37 -7.76
N ASP A 94 10.70 8.27 -7.89
CA ASP A 94 11.91 8.09 -8.71
C ASP A 94 12.83 6.94 -8.28
N SER A 95 12.61 6.33 -7.11
CA SER A 95 13.38 5.19 -6.60
C SER A 95 12.88 3.81 -7.06
N LEU A 96 11.81 3.71 -7.86
CA LEU A 96 11.26 2.42 -8.32
C LEU A 96 11.95 1.83 -9.57
N ALA A 97 12.99 2.50 -10.11
CA ALA A 97 13.73 2.06 -11.29
C ALA A 97 14.65 0.84 -11.06
N GLY A 98 14.65 0.22 -9.87
CA GLY A 98 15.67 -0.74 -9.45
C GLY A 98 15.25 -2.21 -9.31
N ALA A 99 14.06 -2.64 -9.76
CA ALA A 99 13.66 -4.04 -9.64
C ALA A 99 12.91 -4.53 -10.89
N CYS A 100 13.68 -4.77 -11.95
CA CYS A 100 13.34 -5.72 -13.01
C CYS A 100 14.13 -7.00 -12.75
#